data_AF-A0A4U9TCL6-F1
#
_entry.id   AF-A0A4U9TCL6-F1
#
_cell.length_a   1.000
_cell.length_b   1.000
_cell.length_c   1.000
_cell.angle_alpha   90.00
_cell.angle_beta   90.00
_cell.angle_gamma   90.00
#
_symmetry.space_group_name_H-M   'P 1'
#
loop_
_entity.id
_entity.type
_entity.pdbx_description
1 polymer ?
#
loop_
_entity_poly.entity_id
_entity_poly.type
_entity_poly.pdbx_seq_one_letter_code
_entity_poly.pdbx_strand_id
1 'polypeptide(L)'
;MTYIASISSFYSDACITYATLSVAYFALSRNAPFSYQSAVWKRILFGVLAGLAVLYLNQTRLLLAGDIYYSFAMIPMILVLFFGGAVSGVVCYLVNFGFNGGFTLDNLFIGSIILPLLLSGVWRKKSNRVFYLTIGVIALYRIAVVGSLVNFRELWLDILLYQAASALCLAICYHALSFKERHIHAFFSMRNKATTDSLTHINNRASVDYKMMLQHAQRESCGLMLLDLDNFKQVNDTPWSFGR
;
A
#
# COMPACT_ATOMS: atom_id res chain seq x y z
N MET A 1 -15.32 6.71 -30.37
CA MET A 1 -14.26 5.73 -30.03
C MET A 1 -14.95 4.44 -29.65
N THR A 2 -14.69 3.33 -30.34
CA THR A 2 -15.38 2.06 -30.10
C THR A 2 -14.98 1.49 -28.74
N TYR A 3 -15.96 1.09 -27.95
CA TYR A 3 -15.83 0.51 -26.60
C TYR A 3 -14.74 -0.58 -26.44
N ILE A 4 -14.37 -1.26 -27.54
CA ILE A 4 -13.33 -2.29 -27.59
C ILE A 4 -11.92 -1.70 -27.37
N ALA A 5 -11.65 -0.49 -27.89
CA ALA A 5 -10.36 0.19 -27.69
C ALA A 5 -10.18 0.67 -26.24
N SER A 6 -11.27 0.94 -25.52
CA SER A 6 -11.21 1.32 -24.10
C SER A 6 -10.96 0.15 -23.14
N ILE A 7 -11.23 -1.10 -23.54
CA ILE A 7 -11.02 -2.28 -22.68
C ILE A 7 -9.52 -2.63 -22.59
N SER A 8 -8.78 -2.54 -23.70
CA SER A 8 -7.34 -2.80 -23.69
C SER A 8 -6.58 -1.75 -22.89
N SER A 9 -6.94 -0.46 -23.00
CA SER A 9 -6.37 0.61 -22.19
C SER A 9 -6.70 0.41 -20.71
N PHE A 10 -7.95 0.05 -20.39
CA PHE A 10 -8.36 -0.26 -19.01
C PHE A 10 -7.55 -1.40 -18.39
N TYR A 11 -7.38 -2.50 -19.12
CA TYR A 11 -6.59 -3.63 -18.67
C TYR A 11 -5.12 -3.26 -18.46
N SER A 12 -4.53 -2.52 -19.41
CA SER A 12 -3.16 -2.00 -19.29
C SER A 12 -2.98 -1.13 -18.06
N ASP A 13 -3.87 -0.18 -17.83
CA ASP A 13 -3.81 0.75 -16.70
C ASP A 13 -3.91 0.03 -15.34
N ALA A 14 -4.80 -0.97 -15.26
CA ALA A 14 -4.92 -1.84 -14.09
C ALA A 14 -3.64 -2.65 -13.85
N CYS A 15 -3.09 -3.26 -14.90
CA CYS A 15 -1.87 -4.05 -14.85
C CYS A 15 -0.67 -3.19 -14.42
N ILE A 16 -0.51 -1.98 -14.98
CA ILE A 16 0.57 -1.06 -14.65
C ILE A 16 0.46 -0.62 -13.19
N THR A 17 -0.75 -0.24 -12.76
CA THR A 17 -1.00 0.15 -11.36
C THR A 17 -0.65 -1.00 -10.42
N TYR A 18 -1.16 -2.20 -10.68
CA TYR A 18 -0.88 -3.35 -9.84
C TYR A 18 0.59 -3.72 -9.86
N ALA A 19 1.23 -3.82 -11.02
CA ALA A 19 2.63 -4.22 -11.17
C ALA A 19 3.56 -3.25 -10.45
N THR A 20 3.42 -1.95 -10.68
CA THR A 20 4.24 -0.92 -10.03
C THR A 20 4.12 -0.96 -8.51
N LEU A 21 2.89 -0.96 -7.98
CA LEU A 21 2.66 -0.99 -6.54
C LEU A 21 3.07 -2.32 -5.91
N SER A 22 2.79 -3.44 -6.56
CA SER A 22 3.14 -4.78 -6.09
C SER A 22 4.66 -4.95 -6.02
N VAL A 23 5.39 -4.59 -7.07
CA VAL A 23 6.86 -4.68 -7.09
C VAL A 23 7.47 -3.72 -6.06
N ALA A 24 7.01 -2.47 -6.00
CA ALA A 24 7.49 -1.50 -5.03
C ALA A 24 7.26 -1.98 -3.58
N TYR A 25 6.07 -2.50 -3.29
CA TYR A 25 5.73 -3.05 -1.97
C TYR A 25 6.66 -4.21 -1.58
N PHE A 26 6.93 -5.12 -2.51
CA PHE A 26 7.81 -6.26 -2.28
C PHE A 26 9.26 -5.83 -2.04
N ALA A 27 9.79 -4.95 -2.91
CA ALA A 27 11.15 -4.44 -2.79
C ALA A 27 11.38 -3.70 -1.46
N LEU A 28 10.39 -2.91 -1.01
CA LEU A 28 10.46 -2.19 0.27
C LEU A 28 10.30 -3.11 1.49
N SER A 29 9.67 -4.27 1.31
CA SER A 29 9.44 -5.28 2.34
C SER A 29 10.60 -6.27 2.53
N ARG A 30 11.78 -6.00 1.93
CA ARG A 30 12.93 -6.95 1.94
C ARG A 30 13.38 -7.39 3.34
N ASN A 31 13.44 -6.45 4.28
CA ASN A 31 13.98 -6.72 5.63
C ASN A 31 12.90 -6.82 6.71
N ALA A 32 11.79 -6.13 6.51
CA ALA A 32 10.66 -6.06 7.42
C ALA A 32 9.41 -5.72 6.59
N PRO A 33 8.21 -6.15 7.00
CA PRO A 33 7.00 -5.87 6.26
C PRO A 33 6.78 -4.36 6.13
N PHE A 34 6.59 -3.87 4.91
CA PHE A 34 6.34 -2.46 4.65
C PHE A 34 4.97 -2.05 5.18
N SER A 35 4.90 -0.89 5.83
CA SER A 35 3.68 -0.35 6.43
C SER A 35 3.79 1.18 6.56
N TYR A 36 2.68 1.84 6.90
CA TYR A 36 2.67 3.28 7.21
C TYR A 36 3.57 3.67 8.40
N GLN A 37 3.98 2.71 9.23
CA GLN A 37 4.95 2.87 10.33
C GLN A 37 6.41 2.66 9.90
N SER A 38 6.66 2.26 8.65
CA SER A 38 8.02 2.10 8.13
C SER A 38 8.78 3.43 8.09
N ALA A 39 10.11 3.33 8.00
CA ALA A 39 11.00 4.47 7.84
C ALA A 39 10.52 5.42 6.74
N VAL A 40 10.64 6.73 7.00
CA VAL A 40 10.10 7.79 6.13
C VAL A 40 10.62 7.68 4.70
N TRP A 41 11.91 7.34 4.51
CA TRP A 41 12.50 7.19 3.17
C TRP A 41 11.80 6.09 2.34
N LYS A 42 11.39 4.97 2.95
CA LYS A 42 10.66 3.90 2.27
C LYS A 42 9.30 4.38 1.80
N ARG A 43 8.64 5.19 2.62
CA ARG A 43 7.32 5.77 2.35
C ARG A 43 7.39 6.83 1.24
N ILE A 44 8.43 7.66 1.26
CA ILE A 44 8.73 8.61 0.18
C ILE A 44 8.96 7.84 -1.13
N LEU A 45 9.82 6.83 -1.13
CA LEU A 45 10.11 6.05 -2.35
C LEU A 45 8.84 5.36 -2.90
N PHE A 46 8.01 4.78 -2.02
CA PHE A 46 6.72 4.20 -2.42
C PHE A 46 5.79 5.25 -3.06
N GLY A 47 5.71 6.44 -2.47
CA GLY A 47 4.97 7.57 -3.01
C GLY A 47 5.48 8.06 -4.37
N VAL A 48 6.80 8.16 -4.54
CA VAL A 48 7.41 8.58 -5.81
C VAL A 48 7.12 7.58 -6.91
N LEU A 49 7.34 6.28 -6.66
CA LEU A 49 7.07 5.23 -7.66
C LEU A 49 5.60 5.20 -8.09
N ALA A 50 4.69 5.39 -7.14
CA ALA A 50 3.28 5.53 -7.44
C ALA A 50 2.99 6.82 -8.24
N GLY A 51 3.58 7.95 -7.87
CA GLY A 51 3.43 9.20 -8.60
C GLY A 51 3.89 9.10 -10.06
N LEU A 52 4.98 8.37 -10.32
CA LEU A 52 5.42 8.07 -11.69
C LEU A 52 4.40 7.20 -12.45
N ALA A 53 3.80 6.21 -11.79
CA ALA A 53 2.73 5.42 -12.39
C ALA A 53 1.51 6.30 -12.72
N VAL A 54 1.13 7.22 -11.82
CA VAL A 54 0.07 8.20 -12.05
C VAL A 54 0.37 9.07 -13.27
N LEU A 55 1.60 9.58 -13.41
CA LEU A 55 1.99 10.41 -14.55
C LEU A 55 1.88 9.65 -15.88
N TYR A 56 2.26 8.37 -15.88
CA TYR A 56 2.08 7.51 -17.04
C TYR A 56 0.59 7.34 -17.39
N LEU A 57 -0.25 7.02 -16.39
CA LEU A 57 -1.70 6.85 -16.57
C LEU A 57 -2.42 8.14 -16.99
N ASN A 58 -1.85 9.31 -16.68
CA ASN A 58 -2.38 10.59 -17.11
C ASN A 58 -2.19 10.89 -18.60
N GLN A 59 -1.41 10.07 -19.33
CA GLN A 59 -1.27 10.18 -20.79
C GLN A 59 -2.48 9.55 -21.51
N THR A 60 -3.11 8.52 -20.93
CA THR A 60 -4.28 7.83 -21.44
C THR A 60 -5.58 8.44 -20.89
N ARG A 61 -5.87 9.70 -21.24
CA ARG A 61 -7.13 10.36 -20.81
C ARG A 61 -8.28 10.00 -21.73
N LEU A 62 -9.41 9.56 -21.17
CA LEU A 62 -10.65 9.44 -21.93
C LEU A 62 -11.38 10.79 -21.92
N LEU A 63 -11.57 11.38 -23.10
CA LEU A 63 -12.43 12.54 -23.33
C LEU A 63 -13.89 12.08 -23.32
N LEU A 64 -14.72 12.58 -22.39
CA LEU A 64 -16.16 12.27 -22.37
C LEU A 64 -16.97 13.34 -23.10
N ALA A 65 -16.80 14.62 -22.76
CA ALA A 65 -17.42 15.76 -23.44
C ALA A 65 -16.69 17.07 -23.09
N GLY A 66 -16.31 17.87 -24.10
CA GLY A 66 -15.55 19.11 -23.89
C GLY A 66 -14.18 18.87 -23.21
N ASP A 67 -13.81 19.71 -22.24
CA ASP A 67 -12.56 19.62 -21.45
C ASP A 67 -12.68 18.69 -20.20
N ILE A 68 -13.72 17.86 -20.11
CA ILE A 68 -13.93 16.97 -18.96
C ILE A 68 -13.32 15.58 -19.23
N TYR A 69 -12.25 15.28 -18.50
CA TYR A 69 -11.50 14.03 -18.60
C TYR A 69 -11.81 13.09 -17.44
N TYR A 70 -11.92 11.80 -17.74
CA TYR A 70 -11.95 10.75 -16.73
C TYR A 70 -10.62 10.00 -16.75
N SER A 71 -9.87 10.04 -15.65
CA SER A 71 -8.54 9.42 -15.54
C SER A 71 -8.50 8.32 -14.48
N PHE A 72 -7.73 7.25 -14.78
CA PHE A 72 -7.39 6.15 -13.87
C PHE A 72 -6.28 6.51 -12.87
N ALA A 73 -5.65 7.67 -13.04
CA ALA A 73 -4.56 8.17 -12.22
C ALA A 73 -4.86 8.23 -10.71
N MET A 74 -6.14 8.29 -10.31
CA MET A 74 -6.50 8.26 -8.89
C MET A 74 -6.33 6.88 -8.23
N ILE A 75 -6.36 5.78 -8.99
CA ILE A 75 -6.27 4.42 -8.42
C ILE A 75 -4.94 4.21 -7.69
N PRO A 76 -3.76 4.45 -8.29
CA PRO A 76 -2.50 4.32 -7.56
C PRO A 76 -2.42 5.24 -6.34
N MET A 77 -2.93 6.48 -6.44
CA MET A 77 -2.91 7.44 -5.32
C MET A 77 -3.69 6.92 -4.11
N ILE A 78 -4.91 6.44 -4.34
CA ILE A 78 -5.77 5.92 -3.28
C ILE A 78 -5.11 4.70 -2.63
N LEU A 79 -4.62 3.75 -3.44
CA LEU A 79 -3.96 2.55 -2.91
C LEU A 79 -2.74 2.93 -2.07
N VAL A 80 -1.89 3.83 -2.54
CA VAL A 80 -0.68 4.23 -1.79
C VAL A 80 -1.02 4.91 -0.48
N LEU A 81 -2.12 5.65 -0.42
CA LEU A 81 -2.64 6.19 0.81
C LEU A 81 -3.01 5.07 1.80
N PHE A 82 -3.72 4.02 1.36
CA PHE A 82 -4.11 2.88 2.20
C PHE A 82 -2.89 2.08 2.71
N PHE A 83 -1.91 1.80 1.86
CA PHE A 83 -0.78 0.91 2.21
C PHE A 83 0.39 1.66 2.85
N GLY A 84 0.77 2.82 2.30
CA GLY A 84 1.92 3.62 2.73
C GLY A 84 1.58 4.82 3.64
N GLY A 85 0.29 5.09 3.88
CA GLY A 85 -0.20 6.16 4.73
C GLY A 85 0.00 7.58 4.17
N ALA A 86 -0.24 8.58 5.02
CA ALA A 86 -0.21 10.00 4.65
C ALA A 86 1.02 10.41 3.83
N VAL A 87 2.23 10.11 4.31
CA VAL A 87 3.48 10.53 3.65
C VAL A 87 3.54 10.01 2.22
N SER A 88 3.24 8.73 2.00
CA SER A 88 3.30 8.14 0.66
C SER A 88 2.23 8.75 -0.25
N GLY A 89 1.03 9.01 0.28
CA GLY A 89 -0.06 9.66 -0.47
C GLY A 89 0.25 11.11 -0.84
N VAL A 90 0.79 11.91 0.09
CA VAL A 90 1.20 13.30 -0.16
C VAL A 90 2.33 13.35 -1.18
N VAL A 91 3.35 12.50 -1.05
CA VAL A 91 4.45 12.45 -2.02
C VAL A 91 3.95 12.06 -3.41
N CYS A 92 3.06 11.07 -3.51
CA CYS A 92 2.44 10.68 -4.77
C CYS A 92 1.67 11.83 -5.42
N TYR A 93 0.87 12.57 -4.63
CA TYR A 93 0.16 13.75 -5.08
C TYR A 93 1.10 14.87 -5.53
N LEU A 94 2.17 15.16 -4.76
CA LEU A 94 3.14 16.21 -5.09
C LEU A 94 3.92 15.91 -6.37
N VAL A 95 4.27 14.63 -6.61
CA VAL A 95 4.87 14.21 -7.88
C VAL A 95 3.90 14.49 -9.03
N ASN A 96 2.63 14.08 -8.91
CA ASN A 96 1.65 14.40 -9.93
C ASN A 96 1.46 15.92 -10.13
N PHE A 97 1.36 16.67 -9.04
CA PHE A 97 1.19 18.12 -9.06
C PHE A 97 2.36 18.82 -9.77
N GLY A 98 3.60 18.49 -9.42
CA GLY A 98 4.79 19.13 -9.97
C GLY A 98 5.00 18.86 -11.47
N PHE A 99 4.75 17.62 -11.91
CA PHE A 99 5.01 17.23 -13.30
C PHE A 99 3.82 17.47 -14.25
N ASN A 100 2.59 17.64 -13.72
CA ASN A 100 1.37 17.84 -14.52
C ASN A 100 0.88 19.30 -14.47
N GLY A 101 1.80 20.27 -14.44
CA GLY A 101 1.50 21.69 -14.58
C GLY A 101 1.02 22.41 -13.31
N GLY A 102 1.08 21.79 -12.14
CA GLY A 102 0.75 22.43 -10.87
C GLY A 102 -0.74 22.76 -10.72
N PHE A 103 -1.09 24.04 -10.80
CA PHE A 103 -2.45 24.56 -10.56
C PHE A 103 -3.40 24.37 -11.75
N THR A 104 -3.60 23.13 -12.17
CA THR A 104 -4.61 22.75 -13.15
C THR A 104 -5.91 22.33 -12.47
N LEU A 105 -7.06 22.48 -13.15
CA LEU A 105 -8.36 22.06 -12.62
C LEU A 105 -8.35 20.57 -12.22
N ASP A 106 -7.69 19.72 -13.01
CA ASP A 106 -7.53 18.29 -12.72
C ASP A 106 -6.79 18.04 -11.40
N ASN A 107 -5.67 18.72 -11.18
CA ASN A 107 -4.88 18.55 -9.97
C ASN A 107 -5.62 19.08 -8.74
N LEU A 108 -6.37 20.18 -8.88
CA LEU A 108 -7.23 20.71 -7.81
C LEU A 108 -8.38 19.73 -7.48
N PHE A 109 -8.96 19.11 -8.49
CA PHE A 109 -10.01 18.09 -8.32
C PHE A 109 -9.47 16.82 -7.66
N ILE A 110 -8.28 16.36 -8.03
CA ILE A 110 -7.61 15.25 -7.35
C ILE A 110 -7.29 15.65 -5.90
N GLY A 111 -6.81 16.88 -5.69
CA GLY A 111 -6.50 17.42 -4.37
C GLY A 111 -7.72 17.49 -3.45
N SER A 112 -8.89 17.89 -3.96
CA SER A 112 -10.13 17.95 -3.19
C SER A 112 -10.62 16.57 -2.73
N ILE A 113 -10.26 15.50 -3.45
CA ILE A 113 -10.54 14.11 -3.05
C ILE A 113 -9.48 13.58 -2.08
N ILE A 114 -8.20 13.82 -2.34
CA ILE A 114 -7.10 13.29 -1.51
C ILE A 114 -7.06 13.97 -0.13
N LEU A 115 -7.38 15.26 -0.03
CA LEU A 115 -7.30 16.00 1.24
C LEU A 115 -8.25 15.44 2.32
N PRO A 116 -9.55 15.20 2.08
CA PRO A 116 -10.42 14.51 3.03
C PRO A 116 -9.94 13.09 3.41
N LEU A 117 -9.33 12.36 2.47
CA LEU A 117 -8.79 11.03 2.75
C LEU A 117 -7.55 11.08 3.65
N LEU A 118 -6.73 12.13 3.48
CA LEU A 118 -5.63 12.43 4.39
C LEU A 118 -6.14 12.77 5.80
N LEU A 119 -7.15 13.64 5.91
CA LEU A 119 -7.68 14.06 7.21
C LEU A 119 -8.39 12.92 7.95
N SER A 120 -9.10 12.04 7.24
CA SER A 120 -9.82 10.90 7.82
C SER A 120 -8.89 9.76 8.28
N GLY A 121 -7.63 9.75 7.84
CA GLY A 121 -6.65 8.77 8.30
C GLY A 121 -6.99 7.32 7.91
N VAL A 122 -7.53 7.11 6.71
CA VAL A 122 -8.01 5.80 6.22
C VAL A 122 -7.00 4.66 6.36
N TRP A 123 -5.69 4.94 6.35
CA TRP A 123 -4.64 3.94 6.55
C TRP A 123 -4.57 3.35 7.97
N ARG A 124 -5.15 4.02 8.98
CA ARG A 124 -5.16 3.54 10.37
C ARG A 124 -6.13 2.38 10.57
N LYS A 125 -7.23 2.35 9.82
CA LYS A 125 -8.29 1.34 9.91
C LYS A 125 -8.45 0.62 8.57
N LYS A 126 -7.49 -0.27 8.26
CA LYS A 126 -7.49 -1.11 7.05
C LYS A 126 -8.57 -2.21 7.10
N SER A 127 -9.84 -1.82 7.18
CA SER A 127 -10.98 -2.72 7.07
C SER A 127 -11.59 -2.61 5.68
N ASN A 128 -12.07 -3.73 5.14
CA ASN A 128 -12.84 -3.75 3.90
C ASN A 128 -14.01 -2.75 3.95
N ARG A 129 -14.63 -2.55 5.12
CA ARG A 129 -15.71 -1.56 5.30
C ARG A 129 -15.25 -0.13 5.01
N VAL A 130 -14.10 0.28 5.56
CA VAL A 130 -13.52 1.62 5.36
C VAL A 130 -13.15 1.81 3.89
N PHE A 131 -12.59 0.78 3.26
CA PHE A 131 -12.25 0.80 1.83
C PHE A 131 -13.48 0.98 0.94
N TYR A 132 -14.53 0.17 1.12
CA TYR A 132 -15.75 0.30 0.32
C TYR A 132 -16.51 1.61 0.59
N LEU A 133 -16.51 2.10 1.83
CA LEU A 133 -17.05 3.43 2.15
C LEU A 133 -16.28 4.52 1.41
N THR A 134 -14.95 4.43 1.39
CA THR A 134 -14.08 5.37 0.67
C THR A 134 -14.38 5.38 -0.84
N ILE A 135 -14.50 4.20 -1.47
CA ILE A 135 -14.91 4.08 -2.86
C ILE A 135 -16.29 4.71 -3.09
N GLY A 136 -17.27 4.41 -2.23
CA GLY A 136 -18.62 4.93 -2.34
C GLY A 136 -18.68 6.46 -2.25
N VAL A 137 -17.96 7.05 -1.30
CA VAL A 137 -17.87 8.51 -1.13
C VAL A 137 -17.19 9.17 -2.33
N ILE A 138 -16.08 8.60 -2.83
CA ILE A 138 -15.43 9.10 -4.04
C ILE A 138 -16.40 9.04 -5.23
N ALA A 139 -17.06 7.90 -5.44
CA ALA A 139 -17.99 7.73 -6.54
C ALA A 139 -19.15 8.74 -6.47
N LEU A 140 -19.75 8.93 -5.29
CA LEU A 140 -20.83 9.89 -5.08
C LEU A 140 -20.36 11.33 -5.32
N TYR A 141 -19.17 11.69 -4.84
CA TYR A 141 -18.58 13.00 -5.10
C TYR A 141 -18.34 13.23 -6.60
N ARG A 142 -17.79 12.25 -7.32
CA ARG A 142 -17.55 12.36 -8.76
C ARG A 142 -18.86 12.51 -9.55
N ILE A 143 -19.88 11.72 -9.21
CA ILE A 143 -21.20 11.82 -9.84
C ILE A 143 -21.83 13.20 -9.58
N ALA A 144 -21.73 13.72 -8.35
CA ALA A 144 -22.26 15.05 -8.02
C ALA A 144 -21.56 16.16 -8.80
N VAL A 145 -20.23 16.13 -8.90
CA VAL A 145 -19.45 17.14 -9.63
C VAL A 145 -19.71 17.08 -11.13
N VAL A 146 -19.58 15.91 -11.75
CA VAL A 146 -19.84 15.75 -13.19
C VAL A 146 -21.30 16.10 -13.52
N GLY A 147 -22.21 15.72 -12.64
CA GLY A 147 -23.63 15.99 -12.77
C GLY A 147 -24.02 17.46 -12.72
N SER A 148 -23.22 18.30 -12.06
CA SER A 148 -23.41 19.75 -12.05
C SER A 148 -22.90 20.44 -13.31
N LEU A 149 -22.05 19.78 -14.10
CA LEU A 149 -21.33 20.36 -15.23
C LEU A 149 -21.82 19.90 -16.60
N VAL A 150 -22.48 18.73 -16.69
CA VAL A 150 -22.87 18.10 -17.96
C VAL A 150 -24.37 17.82 -17.97
N ASN A 151 -25.01 18.01 -19.13
CA ASN A 151 -26.39 17.58 -19.36
C ASN A 151 -26.50 16.06 -19.21
N PHE A 152 -27.03 15.61 -18.06
CA PHE A 152 -27.14 14.21 -17.65
C PHE A 152 -27.82 13.27 -18.65
N ARG A 153 -28.64 13.80 -19.57
CA ARG A 153 -29.58 13.00 -20.34
C ARG A 153 -28.94 12.14 -21.43
N GLU A 154 -27.74 12.50 -21.91
CA GLU A 154 -27.09 11.80 -23.03
C GLU A 154 -25.90 10.90 -22.63
N LEU A 155 -25.16 11.24 -21.56
CA LEU A 155 -23.90 10.54 -21.20
C LEU A 155 -23.97 9.69 -19.91
N TRP A 156 -25.14 9.52 -19.29
CA TRP A 156 -25.22 8.89 -17.96
C TRP A 156 -24.76 7.42 -17.94
N LEU A 157 -25.05 6.64 -18.99
CA LEU A 157 -24.65 5.23 -19.08
C LEU A 157 -23.12 5.10 -19.15
N ASP A 158 -22.47 5.93 -19.95
CA ASP A 158 -21.02 5.92 -20.15
C ASP A 158 -20.29 6.30 -18.84
N ILE A 159 -20.79 7.32 -18.14
CA ILE A 159 -20.25 7.76 -16.85
C ILE A 159 -20.39 6.66 -15.79
N LEU A 160 -21.57 6.04 -15.68
CA LEU A 160 -21.80 4.98 -14.71
C LEU A 160 -20.98 3.73 -15.02
N LEU A 161 -20.88 3.34 -16.28
CA LEU A 161 -20.08 2.19 -16.69
C LEU A 161 -18.60 2.41 -16.38
N TYR A 162 -18.07 3.60 -16.69
CA TYR A 162 -16.69 3.94 -16.37
C TYR A 162 -16.45 4.00 -14.85
N GLN A 163 -17.37 4.60 -14.10
CA GLN A 163 -17.29 4.66 -12.64
C GLN A 163 -17.33 3.26 -12.02
N ALA A 164 -18.17 2.36 -12.54
CA ALA A 164 -18.24 0.97 -12.11
C ALA A 164 -16.95 0.20 -12.45
N ALA A 165 -16.43 0.36 -13.66
CA ALA A 165 -15.18 -0.25 -14.09
C ALA A 165 -14.00 0.22 -13.23
N SER A 166 -13.88 1.52 -12.97
CA SER A 166 -12.82 2.06 -12.12
C SER A 166 -12.91 1.62 -10.66
N ALA A 167 -14.13 1.55 -10.11
CA ALA A 167 -14.35 0.99 -8.77
C ALA A 167 -13.96 -0.51 -8.71
N LEU A 168 -14.32 -1.28 -9.74
CA LEU A 168 -13.95 -2.70 -9.86
C LEU A 168 -12.42 -2.86 -9.93
N CYS A 169 -11.74 -2.08 -10.77
CA CYS A 169 -10.28 -2.10 -10.89
C CYS A 169 -9.61 -1.78 -9.55
N LEU A 170 -10.06 -0.73 -8.87
CA LEU A 170 -9.54 -0.34 -7.57
C LEU A 170 -9.76 -1.44 -6.53
N ALA A 171 -10.93 -2.08 -6.53
CA ALA A 171 -11.24 -3.20 -5.64
C ALA A 171 -10.36 -4.43 -5.91
N ILE A 172 -10.17 -4.80 -7.17
CA ILE A 172 -9.28 -5.91 -7.57
C ILE A 172 -7.85 -5.62 -7.12
N CYS A 173 -7.32 -4.44 -7.44
CA CYS A 173 -5.96 -4.05 -7.07
C CYS A 173 -5.77 -4.03 -5.54
N TYR A 174 -6.76 -3.53 -4.79
CA TYR A 174 -6.73 -3.53 -3.33
C TYR A 174 -6.72 -4.96 -2.76
N HIS A 175 -7.58 -5.85 -3.25
CA HIS A 175 -7.64 -7.23 -2.76
C HIS A 175 -6.37 -8.00 -3.12
N ALA A 176 -5.86 -7.84 -4.33
CA ALA A 176 -4.61 -8.46 -4.75
C ALA A 176 -3.41 -7.97 -3.90
N LEU A 177 -3.32 -6.66 -3.66
CA LEU A 177 -2.24 -6.09 -2.85
C LEU A 177 -2.39 -6.42 -1.36
N SER A 178 -3.62 -6.48 -0.82
CA SER A 178 -3.86 -6.89 0.58
C SER A 178 -3.60 -8.37 0.81
N PHE A 179 -3.86 -9.23 -0.19
CA PHE A 179 -3.43 -10.62 -0.17
C PHE A 179 -1.90 -10.71 -0.09
N LYS A 180 -1.19 -9.94 -0.92
CA LYS A 180 0.28 -9.87 -0.89
C LYS A 180 0.83 -9.36 0.44
N GLU A 181 0.23 -8.31 1.00
CA GLU A 181 0.56 -7.78 2.33
C GLU A 181 0.44 -8.89 3.40
N ARG A 182 -0.69 -9.62 3.43
CA ARG A 182 -0.91 -10.73 4.37
C ARG A 182 0.13 -11.83 4.22
N HIS A 183 0.49 -12.21 3.00
CA HIS A 183 1.53 -13.21 2.75
C HIS A 183 2.89 -12.78 3.28
N ILE A 184 3.29 -11.53 3.02
CA ILE A 184 4.56 -11.00 3.51
C ILE A 184 4.58 -10.94 5.04
N HIS A 185 3.50 -10.48 5.67
CA HIS A 185 3.39 -10.49 7.13
C HIS A 185 3.44 -11.90 7.72
N ALA A 186 2.75 -12.86 7.12
CA ALA A 186 2.78 -14.26 7.54
C ALA A 186 4.20 -14.84 7.42
N PHE A 187 4.89 -14.57 6.31
CA PHE A 187 6.28 -14.99 6.11
C PHE A 187 7.20 -14.45 7.21
N PHE A 188 7.15 -13.15 7.50
CA PHE A 188 7.98 -12.56 8.56
C PHE A 188 7.60 -13.03 9.96
N SER A 189 6.32 -13.25 10.23
CA SER A 189 5.84 -13.80 11.51
C SER A 189 6.33 -15.23 11.73
N MET A 190 6.24 -16.09 10.71
CA MET A 190 6.77 -17.45 10.75
C MET A 190 8.29 -17.45 10.92
N ARG A 191 9.00 -16.59 10.17
CA ARG A 191 10.45 -16.42 10.33
C ARG A 191 10.81 -16.03 11.75
N ASN A 192 10.11 -15.04 12.33
CA ASN A 192 10.39 -14.58 13.69
C ASN A 192 10.19 -15.73 14.69
N LYS A 193 9.06 -16.44 14.62
CA LYS A 193 8.80 -17.63 15.46
C LYS A 193 9.83 -18.75 15.29
N ALA A 194 10.37 -18.93 14.08
CA ALA A 194 11.39 -19.94 13.81
C ALA A 194 12.79 -19.53 14.27
N THR A 195 13.05 -18.23 14.47
CA THR A 195 14.35 -17.71 14.93
C THR A 195 14.37 -17.34 16.40
N THR A 196 13.22 -17.17 17.05
CA THR A 196 13.14 -16.82 18.47
C THR A 196 12.68 -17.99 19.32
N ASP A 197 13.27 -18.14 20.49
CA ASP A 197 12.78 -19.03 21.54
C ASP A 197 11.45 -18.51 22.12
N SER A 198 10.51 -19.41 22.40
CA SER A 198 9.15 -19.03 22.82
C SER A 198 9.04 -18.64 24.28
N LEU A 199 9.95 -19.11 25.14
CA LEU A 199 9.93 -18.83 26.59
C LEU A 199 10.61 -17.49 26.90
N THR A 200 11.71 -17.21 26.20
CA THR A 200 12.57 -16.06 26.50
C THR A 200 12.44 -14.91 25.50
N HIS A 201 11.80 -15.14 24.34
CA HIS A 201 11.71 -14.18 23.22
C HIS A 201 13.06 -13.71 22.66
N ILE A 202 14.16 -14.39 23.01
CA ILE A 202 15.50 -14.15 22.45
C ILE A 202 15.74 -15.07 21.25
N ASN A 203 16.82 -14.82 20.50
CA ASN A 203 17.23 -15.68 19.40
C ASN A 203 17.45 -17.12 19.88
N ASN A 204 16.87 -18.09 19.19
CA ASN A 204 17.10 -19.51 19.48
C ASN A 204 18.51 -19.94 19.05
N ARG A 205 18.93 -21.11 19.53
CA ARG A 205 20.25 -21.68 19.23
C ARG A 205 20.56 -21.71 17.73
N ALA A 206 19.66 -22.22 16.91
CA ALA A 206 19.86 -22.32 15.46
C ALA A 206 20.12 -20.96 14.78
N SER A 207 19.42 -19.92 15.23
CA SER A 207 19.60 -18.55 14.70
C SER A 207 20.91 -17.90 15.15
N VAL A 208 21.39 -18.23 16.36
CA VAL A 208 22.69 -17.80 16.87
C VAL A 208 23.82 -18.50 16.11
N ASP A 209 23.74 -19.83 15.95
CA ASP A 209 24.72 -20.63 15.22
C ASP A 209 24.87 -20.13 13.77
N TYR A 210 23.74 -19.83 13.11
CA TYR A 210 23.74 -19.24 11.76
C TYR A 210 24.45 -17.87 11.70
N LYS A 211 24.20 -16.99 12.68
CA LYS A 211 24.87 -15.67 12.73
C LYS A 211 26.37 -15.79 12.95
N MET A 212 26.80 -16.71 13.83
CA MET A 212 28.23 -16.98 14.05
C MET A 212 28.90 -17.51 12.79
N MET A 213 28.27 -18.46 12.08
CA MET A 213 28.77 -18.94 10.78
C MET A 213 28.92 -17.80 9.77
N LEU A 214 27.95 -16.89 9.70
CA LEU A 214 27.98 -15.76 8.76
C LEU A 214 29.15 -14.81 9.07
N GLN A 215 29.34 -14.45 10.35
CA GLN A 215 30.44 -13.60 10.80
C GLN A 215 31.81 -14.26 10.57
N HIS A 216 31.90 -15.57 10.83
CA HIS A 216 33.09 -16.35 10.56
C HIS A 216 33.44 -16.33 9.05
N ALA A 217 32.45 -16.52 8.18
CA ALA A 217 32.64 -16.44 6.73
C ALA A 217 33.06 -15.04 6.25
N GLN A 218 32.56 -13.98 6.89
CA GLN A 218 32.89 -12.59 6.58
C GLN A 218 34.23 -12.12 7.19
N ARG A 219 34.89 -12.95 8.00
CA ARG A 219 36.13 -12.63 8.74
C ARG A 219 36.00 -11.37 9.61
N GLU A 220 34.81 -11.10 10.12
CA GLU A 220 34.60 -10.01 11.06
C GLU A 220 35.05 -10.45 12.46
N SER A 221 35.83 -9.62 13.14
CA SER A 221 36.19 -9.85 14.54
C SER A 221 34.94 -9.71 15.41
N CYS A 222 34.56 -10.78 16.13
CA CYS A 222 33.47 -10.74 17.10
C CYS A 222 33.92 -11.23 18.48
N GLY A 223 33.33 -10.67 19.53
CA GLY A 223 33.45 -11.17 20.90
C GLY A 223 32.25 -12.05 21.24
N LEU A 224 32.51 -13.22 21.82
CA LEU A 224 31.47 -14.14 22.29
C LEU A 224 31.48 -14.19 23.82
N MET A 225 30.36 -13.86 24.43
CA MET A 225 30.11 -14.05 25.86
C MET A 225 29.06 -15.14 26.03
N LEU A 226 29.42 -16.20 26.75
CA LEU A 226 28.51 -17.26 27.16
C LEU A 226 28.17 -17.03 28.62
N LEU A 227 26.88 -16.96 28.94
CA LEU A 227 26.38 -16.79 30.29
C LEU A 227 25.61 -18.06 30.66
N ASP A 228 26.08 -18.73 31.70
CA ASP A 228 25.40 -19.88 32.30
C ASP A 228 24.74 -19.44 33.60
N LEU A 229 23.54 -19.96 33.88
CA LEU A 229 22.78 -19.62 35.09
C LEU A 229 22.95 -20.73 36.12
N ASP A 230 23.72 -20.45 37.16
CA ASP A 230 23.95 -21.39 38.26
C ASP A 230 22.63 -21.78 38.94
N ASN A 231 22.53 -23.06 39.33
CA ASN A 231 21.37 -23.63 40.04
C ASN A 231 20.01 -23.53 39.31
N PHE A 232 19.99 -23.20 38.01
CA PHE A 232 18.74 -23.10 37.23
C PHE A 232 17.89 -24.38 37.31
N LYS A 233 18.54 -25.55 37.24
CA LYS A 233 17.87 -26.85 37.33
C LYS A 233 17.20 -27.06 38.69
N GLN A 234 17.85 -26.64 39.78
CA GLN A 234 17.29 -26.77 41.13
C GLN A 234 16.00 -25.95 41.26
N VAL A 235 15.98 -24.72 40.75
CA VAL A 235 14.79 -23.85 40.76
C VAL A 235 13.64 -24.44 39.93
N ASN A 236 13.95 -25.08 38.81
CA ASN A 236 12.93 -25.68 37.94
C ASN A 236 12.40 -27.01 38.48
N ASP A 237 13.24 -27.78 39.17
CA ASP A 237 12.90 -29.05 39.82
C ASP A 237 12.21 -28.85 41.19
N THR A 238 12.25 -27.64 41.76
CA THR A 238 11.46 -27.32 42.96
C THR A 238 10.01 -27.09 42.53
N PRO A 239 9.02 -27.87 43.01
CA PRO A 239 7.63 -27.64 42.67
C PRO A 239 7.23 -26.23 43.13
N TRP A 240 6.87 -25.36 42.20
CA TRP A 240 6.32 -24.05 42.52
C TRP A 240 4.97 -24.22 43.22
N SER A 241 4.98 -24.36 44.55
CA SER A 241 3.78 -24.27 45.37
C SER A 241 3.42 -22.79 45.56
N PHE A 242 3.05 -22.10 44.48
CA PHE A 242 2.22 -20.90 44.63
C PHE A 242 0.78 -21.37 44.76
N GLY A 243 0.33 -21.52 46.00
CA GLY A 243 -1.07 -21.71 46.31
C GLY A 243 -1.85 -20.41 46.08
N ARG A 244 -3.08 -20.61 45.58
CA ARG A 244 -4.27 -19.74 45.64
C ARG A 244 -4.25 -18.41 44.90
#